data_AF-A0A5C7H7Q0-F1
#
_entry.id   AF-A0A5C7H7Q0-F1
#
_cell.length_a   1.000
_cell.length_b   1.000
_cell.length_c   1.000
_cell.angle_alpha   90.00
_cell.angle_beta   90.00
_cell.angle_gamma   90.00
#
_symmetry.space_group_name_H-M   'P 1'
#
loop_
_entity.id
_entity.type
_entity.pdbx_description
1 polymer ?
#
loop_
_entity_poly.entity_id
_entity_poly.type
_entity_poly.pdbx_seq_one_letter_code
_entity_poly.pdbx_strand_id
1 'polypeptide(L)'
;MFFHIVLERNMQLHPRHFGRNLCRHLVSKLMKDVEGTCNGRHGFVVVITSVDSIGKGLIRDGTGFVTFPVKYQCVVFRPFKGEILEAVVTMVNKMGFFAKVGPVQIFVSNHVSSL
;
A
#
# COMPACT_ATOMS: atom_id res chain seq x y z
N MET A 1 8.18 11.07 3.63
CA MET A 1 8.72 10.22 4.72
C MET A 1 8.30 8.75 4.61
N PHE A 2 9.12 7.82 5.09
CA PHE A 2 8.74 6.41 5.28
C PHE A 2 8.29 6.15 6.72
N PHE A 3 7.24 5.34 6.90
CA PHE A 3 6.72 4.98 8.22
C PHE A 3 6.50 3.48 8.30
N HIS A 4 6.83 2.89 9.46
CA HIS A 4 6.42 1.53 9.79
C HIS A 4 5.13 1.59 10.60
N ILE A 5 4.05 1.03 10.06
CA ILE A 5 2.71 1.13 10.66
C ILE A 5 2.00 -0.22 10.63
N VAL A 6 0.96 -0.34 11.46
CA VAL A 6 0.06 -1.49 11.47
C VAL A 6 -1.25 -1.11 10.76
N LEU A 7 -1.69 -1.95 9.84
CA LEU A 7 -2.95 -1.80 9.10
C LEU A 7 -3.81 -3.07 9.22
N GLU A 8 -5.09 -2.90 8.96
CA GLU A 8 -6.07 -4.00 8.95
C GLU A 8 -6.78 -4.05 7.59
N ARG A 9 -6.98 -5.27 7.08
CA ARG A 9 -7.69 -5.51 5.82
C ARG A 9 -8.54 -6.77 5.90
N ASN A 10 -9.76 -6.67 5.40
CA ASN A 10 -10.63 -7.83 5.21
C ASN A 10 -10.27 -8.56 3.91
N MET A 11 -9.72 -9.75 4.04
CA MET A 11 -9.30 -10.60 2.93
C MET A 11 -10.39 -11.62 2.59
N GLN A 12 -10.82 -11.66 1.33
CA GLN A 12 -11.77 -12.66 0.86
C GLN A 12 -11.04 -13.82 0.19
N LEU A 13 -11.43 -15.05 0.57
CA LEU A 13 -10.87 -16.27 0.00
C LEU A 13 -11.98 -17.28 -0.32
N HIS A 14 -11.88 -17.90 -1.49
CA HIS A 14 -12.78 -18.97 -1.91
C HIS A 14 -12.44 -20.28 -1.17
N PRO A 15 -13.43 -21.08 -0.73
CA PRO A 15 -13.20 -22.33 0.00
C PRO A 15 -12.28 -23.33 -0.70
N ARG A 16 -12.19 -23.30 -2.04
CA ARG A 16 -11.24 -24.11 -2.82
C ARG A 16 -9.76 -23.94 -2.43
N HIS A 17 -9.42 -22.82 -1.79
CA HIS A 17 -8.06 -22.51 -1.32
C HIS A 17 -7.86 -22.84 0.17
N PHE A 18 -8.81 -23.52 0.80
CA PHE A 18 -8.73 -23.88 2.22
C PHE A 18 -7.88 -25.14 2.45
N GLY A 19 -7.79 -25.55 3.71
CA GLY A 19 -7.01 -26.69 4.16
C GLY A 19 -5.66 -26.26 4.74
N ARG A 20 -4.66 -27.14 4.63
CA ARG A 20 -3.34 -26.97 5.28
C ARG A 20 -2.62 -25.67 4.88
N ASN A 21 -2.91 -25.14 3.70
CA ASN A 21 -2.26 -23.94 3.15
C ASN A 21 -3.08 -22.66 3.29
N LEU A 22 -4.18 -22.66 4.07
CA LEU A 22 -5.07 -21.50 4.21
C LEU A 22 -4.32 -20.20 4.56
N CYS A 23 -3.50 -20.23 5.61
CA CYS A 23 -2.75 -19.05 6.06
C CYS A 23 -1.76 -18.59 4.97
N ARG A 24 -1.07 -19.53 4.31
CA ARG A 24 -0.14 -19.21 3.22
C ARG A 24 -0.85 -18.52 2.05
N HIS A 25 -2.02 -19.01 1.65
CA HIS A 25 -2.82 -18.39 0.60
C HIS A 25 -3.29 -16.98 0.98
N LEU A 26 -3.72 -16.78 2.24
CA LEU A 26 -4.13 -15.47 2.74
C LEU A 26 -2.97 -14.47 2.73
N VAL A 27 -1.79 -14.86 3.23
CA VAL A 27 -0.61 -14.00 3.26
C VAL A 27 -0.14 -13.66 1.85
N SER A 28 -0.06 -14.65 0.97
CA SER A 28 0.34 -14.43 -0.43
C SER A 28 -0.65 -13.52 -1.16
N LYS A 29 -1.95 -13.72 -0.95
CA LYS A 29 -2.98 -12.84 -1.50
C LYS A 29 -2.89 -11.43 -0.93
N LEU A 30 -2.64 -11.28 0.38
CA LEU A 30 -2.49 -9.99 1.04
C LEU A 30 -1.33 -9.20 0.43
N MET A 31 -0.15 -9.80 0.32
CA MET A 31 1.03 -9.15 -0.29
C MET A 31 0.72 -8.69 -1.71
N LYS A 32 0.15 -9.57 -2.55
CA LYS A 32 -0.23 -9.25 -3.93
C LYS A 32 -1.27 -8.12 -4.03
N ASP A 33 -2.23 -8.08 -3.11
CA ASP A 33 -3.33 -7.13 -3.16
C ASP A 33 -2.95 -5.74 -2.59
N VAL A 34 -1.88 -5.66 -1.79
CA VAL A 34 -1.57 -4.45 -0.99
C VAL A 34 -0.24 -3.81 -1.36
N GLU A 35 0.83 -4.57 -1.63
CA GLU A 35 2.13 -4.00 -1.98
C GLU A 35 2.05 -3.21 -3.29
N GLY A 36 2.67 -2.02 -3.30
CA GLY A 36 2.62 -1.09 -4.43
C GLY A 36 1.33 -0.28 -4.55
N THR A 37 0.32 -0.53 -3.72
CA THR A 37 -0.92 0.26 -3.73
C THR A 37 -0.77 1.58 -2.98
N CYS A 38 -1.59 2.57 -3.32
CA CYS A 38 -1.65 3.85 -2.62
C CYS A 38 -3.01 4.07 -1.97
N ASN A 39 -2.99 4.50 -0.72
CA ASN A 39 -4.16 4.91 0.03
C ASN A 39 -4.00 6.38 0.43
N GLY A 40 -4.98 7.24 0.14
CA GLY A 40 -4.90 8.67 0.48
C GLY A 40 -4.67 8.96 1.97
N ARG A 41 -5.10 8.07 2.88
CA ARG A 41 -4.89 8.21 4.32
C ARG A 41 -3.50 7.78 4.78
N HIS A 42 -2.94 6.72 4.20
CA HIS A 42 -1.72 6.06 4.70
C HIS A 42 -0.51 6.20 3.77
N GLY A 43 -0.68 6.69 2.55
CA GLY A 43 0.36 6.78 1.53
C GLY A 43 0.49 5.52 0.70
N PHE A 44 1.64 5.38 0.04
CA PHE A 44 2.01 4.23 -0.77
C PHE A 44 2.50 3.09 0.11
N VAL A 45 1.92 1.90 0.01
CA VAL A 45 2.44 0.71 0.70
C VAL A 45 3.62 0.16 -0.08
N VAL A 46 4.81 0.21 0.51
CA VAL A 46 6.07 -0.20 -0.12
C VAL A 46 6.24 -1.70 -0.01
N VAL A 47 6.12 -2.23 1.21
CA VAL A 47 6.33 -3.64 1.52
C VAL A 47 5.63 -4.02 2.82
N ILE A 48 5.10 -5.23 2.89
CA ILE A 48 4.59 -5.84 4.11
C ILE A 48 5.76 -6.46 4.86
N THR A 49 5.95 -6.11 6.13
CA THR A 49 7.05 -6.63 6.96
C THR A 49 6.64 -7.86 7.75
N SER A 50 5.39 -7.92 8.21
CA SER A 50 4.88 -9.04 9.01
C SER A 50 3.35 -9.11 8.96
N VAL A 51 2.81 -10.27 9.30
CA VAL A 51 1.38 -10.47 9.54
C VAL A 51 1.21 -10.79 11.03
N ASP A 52 0.54 -9.89 11.75
CA ASP A 52 0.39 -9.97 13.19
C ASP A 52 -0.70 -10.96 13.58
N SER A 53 -1.83 -10.95 12.87
CA SER A 53 -2.93 -11.88 13.14
C SER A 53 -3.85 -12.08 11.94
N ILE A 54 -4.41 -13.29 11.85
CA ILE A 54 -5.51 -13.63 10.94
C ILE A 54 -6.69 -14.03 11.82
N GLY A 55 -7.74 -13.20 11.82
CA GLY A 55 -8.94 -13.47 12.61
C GLY A 55 -9.82 -14.57 12.00
N LYS A 56 -10.87 -14.92 12.74
CA LYS A 56 -11.81 -15.97 12.32
C LYS A 56 -12.51 -15.57 11.01
N GLY A 57 -12.62 -16.55 10.11
CA GLY A 57 -13.31 -16.38 8.85
C GLY A 57 -14.82 -16.25 9.03
N LEU A 58 -15.43 -15.26 8.39
CA LEU A 58 -16.87 -15.05 8.33
C LEU A 58 -17.38 -15.41 6.94
N ILE A 59 -18.29 -16.38 6.86
CA ILE A 59 -18.90 -16.81 5.59
C ILE A 59 -19.79 -15.68 5.08
N ARG A 60 -19.67 -15.36 3.79
CA ARG A 60 -20.53 -14.40 3.11
C ARG A 60 -21.72 -15.12 2.49
N ASP A 61 -22.91 -14.68 2.85
CA ASP A 61 -24.16 -15.21 2.32
C ASP A 61 -24.21 -15.12 0.79
N GLY A 62 -24.77 -16.15 0.16
CA GLY A 62 -25.00 -16.22 -1.29
C GLY A 62 -23.77 -16.47 -2.18
N THR A 63 -22.54 -16.24 -1.68
CA THR A 63 -21.31 -16.40 -2.51
C THR A 63 -20.44 -17.58 -2.09
N GLY A 64 -20.57 -18.06 -0.86
CA GLY A 64 -19.71 -19.08 -0.29
C GLY A 64 -18.26 -18.63 -0.03
N PHE A 65 -17.91 -17.37 -0.34
CA PHE A 65 -16.62 -16.79 0.04
C PHE A 65 -16.55 -16.57 1.55
N VAL A 66 -15.34 -16.60 2.09
CA VAL A 66 -15.11 -16.31 3.50
C VAL A 66 -14.22 -15.08 3.62
N THR A 67 -14.59 -14.17 4.51
CA THR A 67 -13.87 -12.95 4.82
C THR A 67 -13.05 -13.15 6.09
N PHE A 68 -11.74 -12.92 6.01
CA PHE A 68 -10.80 -12.99 7.14
C PHE A 68 -10.28 -11.59 7.44
N PRO A 69 -10.49 -11.04 8.65
CA PRO A 69 -9.83 -9.81 9.06
C PRO A 69 -8.35 -10.11 9.31
N VAL A 70 -7.47 -9.42 8.60
CA VAL A 70 -6.01 -9.62 8.70
C VAL A 70 -5.37 -8.32 9.17
N LYS A 71 -4.58 -8.42 10.25
CA LYS A 71 -3.76 -7.34 10.79
C LYS A 71 -2.31 -7.58 10.41
N TYR A 72 -1.68 -6.58 9.81
CA TYR A 72 -0.33 -6.69 9.25
C TYR A 72 0.45 -5.40 9.44
N GLN A 73 1.77 -5.53 9.47
CA GLN A 73 2.68 -4.41 9.53
C GLN A 73 3.29 -4.17 8.16
N CYS A 74 3.49 -2.90 7.81
CA CYS A 74 4.06 -2.53 6.53
C CYS A 74 4.86 -1.24 6.63
N VAL A 75 5.79 -1.09 5.71
CA VAL A 75 6.43 0.20 5.45
C VAL A 75 5.58 0.94 4.42
N VAL A 76 5.18 2.16 4.75
CA VAL A 76 4.48 3.07 3.84
C VAL A 76 5.33 4.29 3.53
N PHE A 77 5.20 4.83 2.33
CA PHE A 77 5.75 6.12 1.93
C PHE A 77 4.63 7.16 1.85
N ARG A 78 4.66 8.14 2.75
CA ARG A 78 3.65 9.21 2.83
C ARG A 78 4.36 10.56 2.98
N PRO A 79 4.58 11.30 1.89
CA PRO A 79 5.13 12.65 1.97
C PRO A 79 4.09 13.62 2.53
N PHE A 80 4.54 14.71 3.15
CA PHE A 80 3.66 15.76 3.69
C PHE A 80 3.99 17.15 3.15
N LYS A 81 3.03 18.07 3.21
CA LYS A 81 3.19 19.44 2.72
C LYS A 81 4.30 20.14 3.51
N GLY A 82 5.24 20.77 2.80
CA GLY A 82 6.40 21.45 3.40
C GLY A 82 7.58 20.52 3.75
N GLU A 83 7.46 19.21 3.50
CA GLU A 83 8.59 18.28 3.66
C GLU A 83 9.67 18.55 2.60
N ILE A 84 10.93 18.55 3.03
CA ILE A 84 12.09 18.57 2.13
C ILE A 84 12.48 17.13 1.84
N LEU A 85 12.57 16.77 0.56
CA LEU A 85 12.86 15.41 0.10
C LEU A 85 13.93 15.41 -0.98
N GLU A 86 14.80 14.41 -0.93
CA GLU A 86 15.74 14.13 -2.03
C GLU A 86 14.99 13.49 -3.21
N ALA A 87 15.28 13.97 -4.42
CA ALA A 87 14.60 13.54 -5.64
C ALA A 87 15.58 13.35 -6.79
N VAL A 88 15.31 12.36 -7.64
CA VAL A 88 16.07 12.14 -8.88
C VAL A 88 15.28 12.70 -10.05
N VAL A 89 15.83 13.69 -10.75
CA VAL A 89 15.19 14.29 -11.93
C VAL A 89 15.10 13.24 -13.05
N THR A 90 13.89 13.04 -13.57
CA THR A 90 13.62 12.06 -14.63
C THR A 90 13.34 12.69 -15.99
N MET A 91 12.79 13.90 -16.02
CA MET A 91 12.45 14.59 -17.27
C MET A 91 12.40 16.09 -17.03
N VAL A 92 12.97 16.86 -17.95
CA VAL A 92 12.91 18.33 -17.96
C VAL A 92 12.15 18.78 -19.20
N ASN A 93 11.22 19.71 -19.04
CA ASN A 93 10.48 20.30 -20.15
C ASN A 93 10.26 21.81 -19.93
N LYS A 94 9.57 22.48 -20.87
CA LYS A 94 9.35 23.93 -20.80
C LYS A 94 8.51 24.36 -19.58
N MET A 95 7.65 23.50 -19.07
CA MET A 95 6.75 23.80 -17.95
C MET A 95 7.40 23.58 -16.58
N GLY A 96 8.51 22.84 -16.51
CA GLY A 96 9.11 22.43 -15.25
C GLY A 96 9.92 21.13 -15.38
N PHE A 97 10.04 20.40 -14.29
CA PHE A 97 10.65 19.08 -14.30
C PHE A 97 9.85 18.05 -13.51
N PHE A 98 9.89 16.81 -13.98
CA PHE A 98 9.43 15.65 -13.23
C PHE A 98 10.62 15.00 -12.54
N ALA A 99 10.43 14.65 -11.27
CA ALA A 99 11.40 13.92 -10.48
C ALA A 99 10.74 12.74 -9.77
N LYS A 100 11.54 11.75 -9.38
CA LYS A 100 11.10 10.62 -8.57
C LYS A 100 11.59 10.75 -7.14
N VAL A 101 10.69 10.52 -6.19
CA VAL A 101 10.96 10.40 -4.76
C VAL A 101 10.39 9.08 -4.27
N GLY A 102 11.26 8.10 -4.03
CA GLY A 102 10.83 6.74 -3.72
C GLY A 102 9.86 6.21 -4.79
N PRO A 103 8.65 5.73 -4.41
CA PRO A 103 7.67 5.20 -5.36
C PRO A 103 6.83 6.27 -6.09
N VAL A 104 7.04 7.56 -5.80
CA VAL A 104 6.17 8.66 -6.30
C VAL A 104 6.89 9.51 -7.34
N GLN A 105 6.15 9.91 -8.38
CA GLN A 105 6.58 10.95 -9.30
C GLN A 105 6.01 12.30 -8.84
N ILE A 106 6.89 13.29 -8.73
CA ILE A 106 6.55 14.68 -8.43
C ILE A 106 6.77 15.56 -9.66
N PHE A 107 6.09 16.70 -9.70
CA PHE A 107 6.28 17.73 -10.70
C PHE A 107 6.60 19.05 -10.01
N VAL A 108 7.66 19.72 -10.45
CA VAL A 108 8.05 21.05 -10.00
C VAL A 108 7.87 22.01 -11.18
N SER A 109 6.96 22.96 -11.01
CA SER A 109 6.62 23.96 -12.03
C SER A 109 7.69 25.04 -12.11
N ASN A 110 7.95 25.54 -13.33
CA ASN A 110 8.76 26.74 -13.56
C ASN A 110 7.99 28.03 -13.21
N HIS A 111 6.66 27.96 -13.08
CA HIS A 111 5.88 29.11 -12.64
C HIS A 111 6.05 29.31 -11.14
N VAL A 112 6.65 30.44 -10.77
CA VAL A 112 6.71 30.88 -9.37
C VAL A 112 5.32 31.32 -8.96
N SER A 113 4.55 30.44 -8.33
CA SER A 113 3.45 30.89 -7.47
C SER A 113 4.09 31.53 -6.25
N SER A 114 3.96 32.86 -6.12
CA SER A 114 4.29 33.59 -4.90
C SER A 114 3.62 32.89 -3.71
N LEU A 115 4.43 32.26 -2.86
CA LEU A 115 4.02 31.71 -1.58
C LEU A 115 3.84 32.84 -0.56
#